data_AF-A0AAU9UHA2-F1
#
_entry.id   AF-A0AAU9UHA2-F1
#
_cell.length_a   1.000
_cell.length_b   1.000
_cell.length_c   1.000
_cell.angle_alpha   90.00
_cell.angle_beta   90.00
_cell.angle_gamma   90.00
#
_symmetry.space_group_name_H-M   'P 1'
#
loop_
_entity.id
_entity.type
_entity.pdbx_description
1 polymer ?
#
loop_
_entity_poly.entity_id
_entity_poly.type
_entity_poly.pdbx_seq_one_letter_code
_entity_poly.pdbx_strand_id
1 'polypeptide(L)'
;MDPVQFNAVMVCIDWNTMHMGNVNEMTNNLTYNLLQVFNYLAPKKFVFVKHKKYPWITQNNRLMIKRRDESHRKARSTKHPAKMVYYKELNSIACRTKQIGKDTYFKTYVSSNEWNLISMWKHNNVNFKPTNDTLPTCLCDPDDMNRHFVIVPGDDFVAESLLDYYNRNKFGSTFFTFQVVTERDVTQAIRELRPNAIDDI
;
A
#
# COMPACT_ATOMS: atom_id res chain seq x y z
N MET A 1 22.76 9.12 -6.13
CA MET A 1 23.95 9.81 -5.57
C MET A 1 24.85 10.10 -6.73
N ASP A 2 25.31 11.34 -6.89
CA ASP A 2 26.17 11.73 -8.02
C ASP A 2 27.59 11.15 -7.80
N PRO A 3 28.09 10.28 -8.69
CA PRO A 3 29.42 9.70 -8.59
C PRO A 3 30.53 10.75 -8.51
N VAL A 4 30.35 11.91 -9.15
CA VAL A 4 31.33 13.01 -9.16
C VAL A 4 31.47 13.62 -7.76
N GLN A 5 30.35 13.82 -7.06
CA GLN A 5 30.35 14.33 -5.68
C GLN A 5 30.98 13.35 -4.70
N PHE A 6 30.72 12.05 -4.85
CA PHE A 6 31.34 11.03 -4.00
C PHE A 6 32.87 11.07 -4.11
N ASN A 7 33.39 11.07 -5.33
CA ASN A 7 34.84 11.10 -5.57
C ASN A 7 35.49 12.38 -5.04
N ALA A 8 34.85 13.53 -5.19
CA ALA A 8 35.35 14.80 -4.65
C ALA A 8 35.51 14.75 -3.12
N VAL A 9 34.54 14.17 -2.41
CA VAL A 9 34.58 14.03 -0.95
C VAL A 9 35.66 13.06 -0.49
N MET A 10 35.83 11.95 -1.22
CA MET A 10 36.87 10.97 -0.92
C MET A 10 38.28 11.54 -1.06
N VAL A 11 38.51 12.48 -1.98
CA VAL A 11 39.81 13.16 -2.16
C VAL A 11 40.09 14.20 -1.07
N CYS A 12 39.05 14.84 -0.51
CA CYS A 12 39.20 15.85 0.55
C CYS A 12 39.57 15.29 1.92
N ILE A 13 39.45 13.97 2.12
CA ILE A 13 39.73 13.32 3.40
C ILE A 13 41.16 12.78 3.38
N ASP A 14 41.92 13.08 4.43
CA ASP A 14 43.26 12.55 4.59
C ASP A 14 43.24 11.12 5.15
N TRP A 15 43.26 10.16 4.23
CA TRP A 15 43.30 8.72 4.55
C TRP A 15 44.64 8.27 5.10
N ASN A 16 45.72 9.07 5.01
CA ASN A 16 47.03 8.69 5.54
C ASN A 16 47.03 8.59 7.08
N THR A 17 46.05 9.23 7.73
CA THR A 17 45.77 9.12 9.17
C THR A 17 45.41 7.69 9.62
N MET A 18 45.21 6.76 8.69
CA MET A 18 44.97 5.34 8.98
C MET A 18 46.25 4.53 9.22
N HIS A 19 47.43 5.06 8.94
CA HIS A 19 48.70 4.36 9.11
C HIS A 19 49.36 4.59 10.48
N MET A 20 48.58 4.89 11.52
CA MET A 20 49.08 5.10 12.88
C MET A 20 49.53 3.78 13.54
N GLY A 21 50.52 3.84 14.44
CA GLY A 21 51.09 2.65 15.08
C GLY A 21 50.17 1.96 16.10
N ASN A 22 49.03 2.59 16.46
CA ASN A 22 48.07 2.08 17.44
C ASN A 22 46.75 1.74 16.76
N VAL A 23 46.32 0.47 16.87
CA VAL A 23 45.07 -0.04 16.27
C VAL A 23 43.84 0.73 16.74
N ASN A 24 43.82 1.19 17.99
CA ASN A 24 42.69 1.97 18.51
C ASN A 24 42.61 3.34 17.85
N GLU A 25 43.74 3.98 17.61
CA GLU A 25 43.81 5.28 16.92
C GLU A 25 43.40 5.15 15.45
N MET A 26 43.85 4.08 14.77
CA MET A 26 43.42 3.76 13.41
C MET A 26 41.91 3.61 13.30
N THR A 27 41.31 2.88 14.24
CA THR A 27 39.86 2.62 14.27
C THR A 27 39.08 3.92 14.52
N ASN A 28 39.57 4.76 15.42
CA ASN A 28 38.96 6.05 15.72
C ASN A 28 39.02 7.00 14.51
N ASN A 29 40.17 7.08 13.83
CA ASN A 29 40.32 7.90 12.62
C ASN A 29 39.47 7.41 11.46
N LEU A 30 39.41 6.09 11.24
CA LEU A 30 38.51 5.49 10.25
C LEU A 30 37.05 5.85 10.53
N THR A 31 36.61 5.67 11.77
CA THR A 31 35.24 6.00 12.18
C THR A 31 34.96 7.48 11.97
N TYR A 32 35.88 8.36 12.37
CA TYR A 32 35.76 9.80 12.19
C TYR A 32 35.66 10.19 10.71
N ASN A 33 36.57 9.69 9.87
CA ASN A 33 36.60 9.97 8.44
C ASN A 33 35.31 9.51 7.74
N LEU A 34 34.83 8.31 8.06
CA LEU A 34 33.54 7.81 7.56
C LEU A 34 32.37 8.70 7.98
N LEU A 35 32.34 9.15 9.23
CA LEU A 35 31.31 10.07 9.70
C LEU A 35 31.35 11.40 8.94
N GLN A 36 32.52 11.92 8.57
CA GLN A 36 32.62 13.12 7.74
C GLN A 36 32.04 12.89 6.34
N VAL A 37 32.36 11.76 5.71
CA VAL A 37 31.76 11.35 4.42
C VAL A 37 30.24 11.31 4.53
N PHE A 38 29.71 10.65 5.56
CA PHE A 38 28.27 10.52 5.75
C PHE A 38 27.60 11.86 6.05
N ASN A 39 28.19 12.71 6.88
CA ASN A 39 27.63 14.02 7.20
C ASN A 39 27.59 14.93 5.96
N TYR A 40 28.55 14.82 5.05
CA TYR A 40 28.59 15.61 3.83
C TYR A 40 27.65 15.06 2.74
N LEU A 41 27.72 13.76 2.46
CA LEU A 41 26.94 13.14 1.37
C LEU A 41 25.49 12.85 1.77
N ALA A 42 25.24 12.60 3.04
CA ALA A 42 23.94 12.26 3.59
C ALA A 42 23.68 13.04 4.90
N PRO A 43 23.70 14.39 4.85
CA PRO A 43 23.46 15.19 6.04
C PRO A 43 22.11 14.82 6.64
N LYS A 44 22.06 14.74 7.97
CA LYS A 44 20.79 14.58 8.68
C LYS A 44 19.90 15.78 8.37
N LYS A 45 18.82 15.54 7.64
CA LYS A 45 17.81 16.55 7.35
C LYS A 45 16.66 16.37 8.33
N PHE A 46 16.37 17.42 9.10
CA PHE A 46 15.15 17.48 9.89
C PHE A 46 14.02 17.93 8.98
N VAL A 47 13.13 17.00 8.63
CA VAL A 47 11.93 17.33 7.88
C VAL A 47 10.80 17.53 8.88
N PHE A 48 10.35 18.77 9.03
CA PHE A 48 9.12 19.05 9.76
C PHE A 48 7.95 18.59 8.92
N VAL A 49 7.40 17.42 9.26
CA VAL A 49 6.15 16.94 8.68
C VAL A 49 5.02 17.82 9.22
N LYS A 50 4.75 18.93 8.53
CA LYS A 50 3.52 19.69 8.76
C LYS A 50 2.35 18.72 8.56
N HIS A 51 1.47 18.61 9.54
CA HIS A 51 0.30 17.74 9.43
C HIS A 51 -0.44 18.04 8.11
N LYS A 52 -0.49 17.05 7.22
CA LYS A 52 -1.29 17.17 6.00
C LYS A 52 -2.73 17.45 6.45
N LYS A 53 -3.30 18.55 5.96
CA LYS A 53 -4.73 18.80 6.14
C LYS A 53 -5.45 17.66 5.45
N TYR A 54 -6.17 16.84 6.22
CA TYR A 54 -6.99 15.77 5.68
C TYR A 54 -8.26 16.40 5.09
N PRO A 55 -8.40 16.47 3.76
CA PRO A 55 -9.50 17.22 3.12
C PRO A 55 -10.87 16.60 3.43
N TRP A 56 -10.91 15.29 3.71
CA TRP A 56 -12.13 14.58 4.14
C TRP A 56 -12.56 14.84 5.60
N ILE A 57 -11.75 15.55 6.40
CA ILE A 57 -12.14 15.95 7.76
C ILE A 57 -12.88 17.30 7.71
N THR A 58 -14.18 17.20 7.49
CA THR A 58 -15.15 18.30 7.52
C THR A 58 -15.33 18.89 8.93
N GLN A 59 -15.99 20.04 9.02
CA GLN A 59 -16.32 20.67 10.31
C GLN A 59 -17.20 19.78 11.19
N ASN A 60 -18.15 19.04 10.59
CA ASN A 60 -19.00 18.09 11.30
C ASN A 60 -18.17 16.95 11.90
N ASN A 61 -17.20 16.40 11.16
CA ASN A 61 -16.26 15.41 11.68
C ASN A 61 -15.49 15.92 12.90
N ARG A 62 -15.02 17.18 12.85
CA ARG A 62 -14.33 17.81 13.98
C ARG A 62 -15.22 17.99 15.19
N LEU A 63 -16.48 18.40 14.98
CA LEU A 63 -17.45 18.56 16.06
C LEU A 63 -17.75 17.21 16.73
N MET A 64 -17.93 16.14 15.96
CA MET A 64 -18.18 14.80 16.49
C MET A 64 -16.99 14.25 17.27
N ILE A 65 -15.77 14.43 16.76
CA ILE A 65 -14.54 14.08 17.48
C ILE A 65 -14.44 14.85 18.80
N LYS A 66 -14.72 16.17 18.78
CA LYS A 66 -14.71 17.01 19.98
C LYS A 66 -15.73 16.54 21.02
N ARG A 67 -16.97 16.24 20.61
CA ARG A 67 -18.03 15.74 21.50
C ARG A 67 -17.67 14.38 22.10
N ARG A 68 -17.10 13.47 21.29
CA ARG A 68 -16.57 12.19 21.77
C ARG A 68 -15.51 12.41 22.86
N ASP A 69 -14.56 13.30 22.63
CA ASP A 69 -13.46 13.57 23.57
C ASP A 69 -13.94 14.23 24.87
N GLU A 70 -14.92 15.13 24.77
CA GLU A 70 -15.63 15.68 25.94
C GLU A 70 -16.34 14.59 26.74
N SER A 71 -17.07 13.69 26.06
CA SER A 71 -17.78 12.58 26.70
C SER A 71 -16.81 11.60 27.37
N HIS A 72 -15.69 11.28 26.71
CA HIS A 72 -14.66 10.40 27.26
C HIS A 72 -14.02 10.99 28.53
N ARG A 73 -13.71 12.29 28.52
CA ARG A 73 -13.21 12.99 29.72
C ARG A 73 -14.21 12.91 30.88
N LYS A 74 -15.49 13.18 30.61
CA LYS A 74 -16.58 13.09 31.61
C LYS A 74 -16.79 11.66 32.13
N ALA A 75 -16.73 10.66 31.25
CA ALA A 75 -16.88 9.25 31.63
C ALA A 75 -15.72 8.81 32.55
N ARG A 76 -14.49 9.22 32.25
CA ARG A 76 -13.32 8.91 33.09
C ARG A 76 -13.36 9.62 34.43
N SER A 77 -13.82 10.87 34.50
CA SER A 77 -13.90 11.60 35.76
C SER A 77 -15.02 11.10 36.68
N THR A 78 -16.19 10.78 36.12
CA THR A 78 -17.37 10.38 36.91
C THR A 78 -17.43 8.88 37.22
N LYS A 79 -16.75 8.03 36.44
CA LYS A 79 -16.78 6.55 36.53
C LYS A 79 -18.19 5.94 36.47
N HIS A 80 -19.19 6.70 36.01
CA HIS A 80 -20.56 6.23 35.95
C HIS A 80 -20.78 5.34 34.71
N PRO A 81 -21.32 4.12 34.84
CA PRO A 81 -21.48 3.17 33.73
C PRO A 81 -22.23 3.76 32.52
N ALA A 82 -23.34 4.47 32.75
CA ALA A 82 -24.10 5.11 31.66
C ALA A 82 -23.28 6.14 30.86
N LYS A 83 -22.35 6.87 31.48
CA LYS A 83 -21.49 7.82 30.77
C LYS A 83 -20.47 7.10 29.88
N MET A 84 -20.02 5.92 30.31
CA MET A 84 -19.15 5.07 29.51
C MET A 84 -19.90 4.50 28.29
N VAL A 85 -21.15 4.05 28.46
CA VAL A 85 -22.01 3.61 27.34
C VAL A 85 -22.19 4.73 26.33
N TYR A 86 -22.58 5.92 26.79
CA TYR A 86 -22.75 7.09 25.93
C TYR A 86 -21.47 7.48 25.18
N TYR A 87 -20.30 7.40 25.83
CA TYR A 87 -19.02 7.59 25.14
C TYR A 87 -18.79 6.55 24.03
N LYS A 88 -19.06 5.27 24.29
CA LYS A 88 -18.88 4.20 23.29
C LYS A 88 -19.77 4.43 22.06
N GLU A 89 -21.02 4.86 22.27
CA GLU A 89 -21.93 5.24 21.20
C GLU A 89 -21.37 6.40 20.36
N LEU A 90 -20.94 7.48 21.01
CA LEU A 90 -20.31 8.62 20.33
C LEU A 90 -19.03 8.24 19.59
N ASN A 91 -18.24 7.31 20.13
CA ASN A 91 -17.05 6.80 19.46
C ASN A 91 -17.40 6.05 18.18
N SER A 92 -18.41 5.17 18.24
CA SER A 92 -18.92 4.45 17.06
C SER A 92 -19.39 5.42 15.97
N ILE A 93 -20.21 6.42 16.35
CA ILE A 93 -20.72 7.43 15.43
C ILE A 93 -19.56 8.24 14.84
N ALA A 94 -18.64 8.75 15.65
CA ALA A 94 -17.51 9.56 15.17
C ALA A 94 -16.61 8.77 14.20
N CYS A 95 -16.37 7.48 14.47
CA CYS A 95 -15.65 6.60 13.55
C CYS A 95 -16.41 6.43 12.22
N ARG A 96 -17.71 6.17 12.27
CA ARG A 96 -18.56 6.02 11.08
C ARG A 96 -18.60 7.30 10.25
N THR A 97 -18.81 8.47 10.86
CA THR A 97 -18.85 9.76 10.14
C THR A 97 -17.50 10.08 9.50
N LYS A 98 -16.39 9.77 10.18
CA LYS A 98 -15.04 9.91 9.60
C LYS A 98 -14.87 9.03 8.36
N GLN A 99 -15.32 7.78 8.43
CA GLN A 99 -15.24 6.84 7.31
C GLN A 99 -16.09 7.30 6.13
N ILE A 100 -17.36 7.65 6.38
CA ILE A 100 -18.25 8.21 5.36
C ILE A 100 -17.62 9.45 4.71
N GLY A 101 -17.11 10.39 5.51
CA GLY A 101 -16.47 11.60 4.96
C GLY A 101 -15.27 11.28 4.07
N LYS A 102 -14.49 10.24 4.42
CA LYS A 102 -13.39 9.76 3.60
C LYS A 102 -13.90 9.15 2.29
N ASP A 103 -14.88 8.27 2.36
CA ASP A 103 -15.43 7.56 1.20
C ASP A 103 -16.12 8.53 0.24
N THR A 104 -16.94 9.46 0.75
CA THR A 104 -17.55 10.54 -0.04
C THR A 104 -16.48 11.41 -0.68
N TYR A 105 -15.46 11.83 0.06
CA TYR A 105 -14.38 12.65 -0.51
C TYR A 105 -13.70 11.94 -1.68
N PHE A 106 -13.29 10.68 -1.51
CA PHE A 106 -12.62 9.94 -2.59
C PHE A 106 -13.57 9.63 -3.73
N LYS A 107 -14.83 9.26 -3.47
CA LYS A 107 -15.84 9.04 -4.52
C LYS A 107 -16.02 10.30 -5.36
N THR A 108 -16.27 11.44 -4.72
CA THR A 108 -16.41 12.73 -5.42
C THR A 108 -15.13 13.16 -6.12
N TYR A 109 -13.97 12.99 -5.47
CA TYR A 109 -12.68 13.37 -6.05
C TYR A 109 -12.33 12.53 -7.28
N VAL A 110 -12.59 11.22 -7.25
CA VAL A 110 -12.40 10.32 -8.40
C VAL A 110 -13.34 10.70 -9.53
N SER A 111 -14.65 10.81 -9.26
CA SER A 111 -15.64 11.20 -10.29
C SER A 111 -15.37 12.58 -10.90
N SER A 112 -14.83 13.52 -10.12
CA SER A 112 -14.51 14.87 -10.63
C SER A 112 -13.21 14.94 -11.41
N ASN A 113 -12.34 13.91 -11.34
CA ASN A 113 -11.02 13.89 -11.98
C ASN A 113 -10.86 12.70 -12.96
N GLU A 114 -11.96 12.12 -13.45
CA GLU A 114 -11.94 10.97 -14.38
C GLU A 114 -11.03 11.20 -15.59
N TRP A 115 -10.97 12.44 -16.09
CA TRP A 115 -10.18 12.83 -17.25
C TRP A 115 -8.70 13.11 -16.96
N ASN A 116 -8.27 13.12 -15.69
CA ASN A 116 -6.89 13.44 -15.29
C ASN A 116 -6.35 12.46 -14.25
N LEU A 117 -6.18 11.22 -14.68
CA LEU A 117 -5.59 10.13 -13.90
C LEU A 117 -4.24 10.51 -13.28
N ILE A 118 -3.36 11.21 -14.01
CA ILE A 118 -2.05 11.63 -13.50
C ILE A 118 -2.19 12.51 -12.27
N SER A 119 -3.11 13.49 -12.29
CA SER A 119 -3.36 14.37 -11.14
C SER A 119 -3.95 13.61 -9.95
N MET A 120 -4.84 12.63 -10.21
CA MET A 120 -5.44 11.78 -9.19
C MET A 120 -4.40 10.92 -8.47
N TRP A 121 -3.51 10.28 -9.22
CA TRP A 121 -2.44 9.45 -8.68
C TRP A 121 -1.42 10.27 -7.87
N LYS A 122 -1.06 11.47 -8.36
CA LYS A 122 -0.23 12.43 -7.61
C LYS A 122 -0.88 12.84 -6.29
N HIS A 123 -2.19 13.09 -6.29
CA HIS A 123 -2.94 13.43 -5.08
C HIS A 123 -2.90 12.31 -4.01
N ASN A 124 -2.93 11.05 -4.45
CA ASN A 124 -2.84 9.88 -3.58
C ASN A 124 -1.41 9.60 -3.07
N ASN A 125 -0.43 10.46 -3.36
CA ASN A 125 0.99 10.27 -3.02
C ASN A 125 1.55 8.93 -3.52
N VAL A 126 0.96 8.37 -4.59
CA VAL A 126 1.62 7.31 -5.33
C VAL A 126 2.71 7.99 -6.13
N ASN A 127 3.92 7.99 -5.57
CA ASN A 127 5.10 8.47 -6.26
C ASN A 127 5.42 7.47 -7.37
N PHE A 128 4.73 7.60 -8.50
CA PHE A 128 5.26 7.14 -9.76
C PHE A 128 6.50 7.98 -10.01
N LYS A 129 7.68 7.44 -9.66
CA LYS A 129 8.88 7.86 -10.36
C LYS A 129 8.68 7.31 -11.77
N PRO A 130 8.46 8.14 -12.81
CA PRO A 130 8.65 7.64 -14.15
C PRO A 130 10.11 7.20 -14.20
N THR A 131 10.35 5.90 -14.08
CA THR A 131 11.59 5.37 -14.59
C THR A 131 11.51 5.59 -16.09
N ASN A 132 12.55 6.21 -16.67
CA ASN A 132 12.71 6.26 -18.12
C ASN A 132 13.03 4.88 -18.71
N ASP A 133 12.67 3.82 -18.00
CA ASP A 133 12.79 2.45 -18.44
C ASP A 133 11.71 2.29 -19.51
N THR A 134 12.13 2.32 -20.77
CA THR A 134 11.29 1.91 -21.88
C THR A 134 10.73 0.54 -21.53
N LEU A 135 9.40 0.42 -21.48
CA LEU A 135 8.76 -0.89 -21.38
C LEU A 135 9.36 -1.79 -22.46
N PRO A 136 9.69 -3.06 -22.14
CA PRO A 136 10.06 -4.03 -23.15
C PRO A 136 9.01 -4.01 -24.26
N THR A 137 9.43 -4.03 -25.53
CA THR A 137 8.53 -3.87 -26.68
C THR A 137 7.38 -4.89 -26.66
N CYS A 138 7.59 -6.07 -26.06
CA CYS A 138 6.59 -7.12 -25.87
C CYS A 138 5.48 -6.80 -24.85
N LEU A 139 5.61 -5.71 -24.08
CA LEU A 139 4.64 -5.25 -23.08
C LEU A 139 4.06 -3.86 -23.43
N CYS A 140 4.40 -3.32 -24.60
CA CYS A 140 3.94 -1.99 -25.03
C CYS A 140 2.50 -1.98 -25.55
N ASP A 141 1.97 -3.14 -25.95
CA ASP A 141 0.60 -3.28 -26.45
C ASP A 141 -0.23 -4.14 -25.48
N PRO A 142 -1.17 -3.52 -24.72
CA PRO A 142 -2.06 -4.26 -23.83
C PRO A 142 -2.99 -5.21 -24.57
N ASP A 143 -3.32 -4.96 -25.85
CA ASP A 143 -4.15 -5.86 -26.65
C ASP A 143 -3.37 -7.12 -27.05
N ASP A 144 -2.07 -7.01 -27.32
CA ASP A 144 -1.21 -8.19 -27.55
C ASP A 144 -1.04 -9.02 -26.28
N MET A 145 -0.91 -8.37 -25.11
CA MET A 145 -0.91 -9.08 -23.82
C MET A 145 -2.24 -9.81 -23.59
N ASN A 146 -3.36 -9.14 -23.78
CA ASN A 146 -4.69 -9.74 -23.61
C ASN A 146 -4.93 -10.85 -24.63
N ARG A 147 -4.44 -10.70 -25.86
CA ARG A 147 -4.51 -11.74 -26.89
C ARG A 147 -3.81 -13.01 -26.44
N HIS A 148 -2.71 -12.93 -25.69
CA HIS A 148 -2.07 -14.12 -25.13
C HIS A 148 -3.00 -14.87 -24.16
N PHE A 149 -3.77 -14.16 -23.33
CA PHE A 149 -4.71 -14.77 -22.38
C PHE A 149 -6.02 -15.23 -23.02
N VAL A 150 -6.43 -14.62 -24.14
CA VAL A 150 -7.61 -15.02 -24.92
C VAL A 150 -7.28 -16.20 -25.85
N ILE A 151 -6.04 -16.29 -26.34
CA ILE A 151 -5.50 -17.40 -27.15
C ILE A 151 -4.65 -18.31 -26.26
N VAL A 152 -5.00 -18.48 -24.98
CA VAL A 152 -4.74 -19.77 -24.35
C VAL A 152 -5.92 -20.63 -24.76
N PRO A 153 -5.82 -21.47 -25.82
CA PRO A 153 -6.68 -22.62 -25.85
C PRO A 153 -6.36 -23.38 -24.57
N GLY A 154 -7.27 -23.34 -23.60
CA GLY A 154 -7.35 -24.51 -22.74
C GLY A 154 -7.54 -25.66 -23.72
N ASP A 155 -6.60 -26.58 -23.79
CA ASP A 155 -6.84 -27.79 -24.57
C ASP A 155 -8.16 -28.36 -24.04
N ASP A 156 -9.19 -28.42 -24.88
CA ASP A 156 -10.46 -29.09 -24.57
C ASP A 156 -10.24 -30.59 -24.26
N PHE A 157 -9.00 -31.05 -24.44
CA PHE A 157 -8.53 -32.39 -24.20
C PHE A 157 -7.64 -32.45 -22.95
N VAL A 158 -8.23 -32.87 -21.84
CA VAL A 158 -7.47 -33.35 -20.68
C VAL A 158 -7.11 -34.81 -20.94
N ALA A 159 -5.81 -35.13 -20.99
CA ALA A 159 -5.37 -36.52 -21.12
C ALA A 159 -5.94 -37.37 -19.96
N GLU A 160 -6.61 -38.47 -20.29
CA GLU A 160 -7.26 -39.35 -19.30
C GLU A 160 -6.28 -39.87 -18.24
N SER A 161 -5.03 -40.10 -18.64
CA SER A 161 -3.93 -40.48 -17.75
C SER A 161 -3.58 -39.42 -16.70
N LEU A 162 -3.76 -38.14 -17.00
CA LEU A 162 -3.52 -37.03 -16.08
C LEU A 162 -4.67 -36.91 -15.06
N LEU A 163 -5.91 -37.08 -15.52
CA LEU A 163 -7.08 -37.12 -14.65
C LEU A 163 -6.98 -38.31 -13.67
N ASP A 164 -6.58 -39.47 -14.18
CA ASP A 164 -6.31 -40.66 -13.38
C ASP A 164 -5.18 -40.45 -12.37
N TYR A 165 -4.10 -39.77 -12.77
CA TYR A 165 -2.99 -39.44 -11.88
C TYR A 165 -3.46 -38.60 -10.68
N TYR A 166 -4.26 -37.55 -10.90
CA TYR A 166 -4.74 -36.68 -9.82
C TYR A 166 -5.85 -37.30 -8.98
N ASN A 167 -6.69 -38.17 -9.56
CA ASN A 167 -7.68 -38.94 -8.81
C ASN A 167 -7.03 -39.98 -7.88
N ARG A 168 -5.86 -40.53 -8.28
CA ARG A 168 -5.18 -41.59 -7.53
C ARG A 168 -4.09 -41.08 -6.59
N ASN A 169 -3.38 -40.00 -6.95
CA ASN A 169 -2.32 -39.46 -6.11
C ASN A 169 -2.87 -38.57 -5.01
N LYS A 170 -2.44 -38.88 -3.79
CA LYS A 170 -2.88 -38.20 -2.57
C LYS A 170 -1.72 -37.39 -2.00
N PHE A 171 -2.03 -36.18 -1.58
CA PHE A 171 -1.22 -35.45 -0.61
C PHE A 171 -1.99 -35.36 0.70
N GLY A 172 -1.70 -36.26 1.64
CA GLY A 172 -2.41 -36.34 2.92
C GLY A 172 -3.80 -36.99 2.82
N SER A 173 -4.77 -36.48 3.58
CA SER A 173 -6.14 -37.04 3.71
C SER A 173 -7.19 -36.35 2.83
N THR A 174 -6.80 -35.39 1.99
CA THR A 174 -7.72 -34.61 1.15
C THR A 174 -7.90 -35.26 -0.23
N PHE A 175 -9.13 -35.24 -0.75
CA PHE A 175 -9.47 -35.73 -2.08
C PHE A 175 -9.67 -34.54 -3.02
N PHE A 176 -9.08 -34.61 -4.22
CA PHE A 176 -9.48 -33.74 -5.31
C PHE A 176 -10.67 -34.35 -6.03
N THR A 177 -11.69 -33.54 -6.31
CA THR A 177 -12.85 -33.92 -7.11
C THR A 177 -12.93 -33.01 -8.32
N PHE A 178 -12.89 -33.61 -9.50
CA PHE A 178 -13.05 -32.89 -10.76
C PHE A 178 -14.47 -33.10 -11.27
N GLN A 179 -15.13 -32.01 -11.66
CA GLN A 179 -16.46 -32.06 -12.27
C GLN A 179 -16.43 -31.21 -13.54
N VAL A 180 -17.10 -31.69 -14.58
CA VAL A 180 -17.30 -30.91 -15.81
C VAL A 180 -18.27 -29.78 -15.48
N VAL A 181 -17.84 -28.54 -15.72
CA VAL A 181 -18.64 -27.34 -15.46
C VAL A 181 -19.11 -26.79 -16.80
N THR A 182 -20.40 -26.47 -16.90
CA THR A 182 -20.96 -25.81 -18.07
C THR A 182 -20.95 -24.29 -17.91
N GLU A 183 -21.09 -23.55 -19.02
CA GLU A 183 -21.24 -22.08 -18.98
C GLU A 183 -22.40 -21.64 -18.07
N ARG A 184 -23.47 -22.45 -18.00
CA ARG A 184 -24.61 -22.21 -17.12
C ARG A 184 -24.21 -22.25 -15.64
N ASP A 185 -23.40 -23.22 -15.26
CA ASP A 185 -22.94 -23.40 -13.88
C ASP A 185 -22.03 -22.24 -13.45
N VAL A 186 -21.13 -21.79 -14.33
CA VAL A 186 -20.28 -20.60 -14.10
C VAL A 186 -21.15 -19.35 -13.97
N THR A 187 -22.10 -19.15 -14.87
CA THR A 187 -23.01 -17.99 -14.85
C THR A 187 -23.85 -17.97 -13.58
N GLN A 188 -24.33 -19.13 -13.13
CA GLN A 188 -25.08 -19.27 -11.90
C GLN A 188 -24.21 -18.96 -10.67
N ALA A 189 -23.00 -19.52 -10.59
CA ALA A 189 -22.07 -19.24 -9.50
C ALA A 189 -21.70 -17.74 -9.41
N ILE A 190 -21.47 -17.07 -10.54
CA ILE A 190 -21.21 -15.62 -10.58
C ILE A 190 -22.41 -14.82 -10.05
N ARG A 191 -23.64 -15.23 -10.36
CA ARG A 191 -24.86 -14.58 -9.85
C ARG A 191 -25.05 -14.83 -8.35
N GLU A 192 -24.76 -16.03 -7.88
CA GLU A 192 -24.83 -16.42 -6.45
C GLU A 192 -23.73 -15.79 -5.59
N LEU A 193 -22.61 -15.36 -6.18
CA LEU A 193 -21.59 -14.53 -5.54
C LEU A 193 -22.03 -13.05 -5.44
N ARG A 194 -23.07 -12.66 -6.18
CA ARG A 194 -23.57 -11.28 -6.27
C ARG A 194 -24.83 -10.94 -5.42
N PRO A 195 -25.14 -11.53 -4.25
CA PRO A 195 -26.30 -11.09 -3.47
C PRO A 195 -26.08 -9.82 -2.65
N ASN A 196 -24.90 -9.17 -2.70
CA ASN A 196 -24.61 -7.94 -1.93
C ASN A 196 -24.05 -6.76 -2.75
N ALA A 197 -24.10 -6.81 -4.09
CA ALA A 197 -23.48 -5.77 -4.94
C ALA A 197 -24.47 -4.93 -5.78
N ILE A 198 -25.79 -5.10 -5.59
CA ILE A 198 -26.81 -4.30 -6.25
C ILE A 198 -27.81 -3.83 -5.18
N ASP A 199 -27.40 -2.84 -4.41
CA ASP A 199 -28.30 -1.99 -3.61
C ASP A 199 -27.72 -0.56 -3.47
N ASP A 200 -26.89 -0.13 -4.42
CA ASP A 200 -26.41 1.26 -4.51
C ASP A 200 -26.10 1.62 -5.98
N ILE A 201 -27.15 1.87 -6.76
CA ILE A 201 -27.12 2.81 -7.90
C ILE A 201 -28.14 3.91 -7.60
#